data_AF-A0A5K1GMD4-F1
#
_entry.id   AF-A0A5K1GMD4-F1
#
_cell.length_a   1.000
_cell.length_b   1.000
_cell.length_c   1.000
_cell.angle_alpha   90.00
_cell.angle_beta   90.00
_cell.angle_gamma   90.00
#
_symmetry.space_group_name_H-M   'P 1'
#
loop_
_entity.id
_entity.type
_entity.pdbx_description
1 polymer ?
#
loop_
_entity_poly.entity_id
_entity_poly.type
_entity_poly.pdbx_seq_one_letter_code
_entity_poly.pdbx_strand_id
1 'polypeptide(L)' 'VVPDNPSARIIGLPTTRKLSLKNKIIFGTGDYWHAPTLTANMAFVRAISQTGMSLLTFEHRPCALVGD' A
#
# COMPACT_ATOMS: atom_id res chain seq x y z
N VAL A 1 8.87 -18.00 2.80
CA VAL A 1 7.61 -17.23 2.68
C VAL A 1 7.62 -16.16 3.76
N VAL A 2 7.32 -14.91 3.42
CA VAL A 2 7.19 -13.82 4.43
C VAL A 2 5.77 -13.87 4.98
N PRO A 3 5.57 -13.96 6.31
CA PRO A 3 4.24 -13.92 6.90
C PRO A 3 3.64 -12.51 6.82
N ASP A 4 2.31 -12.42 6.75
CA ASP A 4 1.59 -11.15 6.85
C ASP A 4 1.80 -10.57 8.25
N ASN A 5 2.52 -9.46 8.35
CA ASN A 5 2.81 -8.78 9.60
C ASN A 5 2.64 -7.26 9.45
N PRO A 6 1.40 -6.78 9.32
CA PRO A 6 1.16 -5.37 9.05
C PRO A 6 1.45 -4.48 10.24
N SER A 7 2.01 -3.30 9.98
CA SER A 7 2.28 -2.30 11.01
C SER A 7 1.00 -1.85 11.71
N ALA A 8 1.11 -1.59 13.02
CA ALA A 8 -0.01 -1.17 13.85
C ALA A 8 -0.66 0.14 13.35
N ARG A 9 0.15 1.07 12.84
CA ARG A 9 -0.33 2.35 12.31
C ARG A 9 -1.20 2.19 11.06
N ILE A 10 -0.87 1.22 10.19
CA ILE A 10 -1.64 0.96 8.98
C ILE A 10 -2.90 0.16 9.29
N ILE A 11 -2.80 -0.86 10.16
CA ILE A 11 -3.97 -1.68 10.49
C ILE A 11 -5.02 -0.91 11.29
N GLY A 12 -4.60 0.05 12.13
CA GLY A 12 -5.46 0.88 12.98
C GLY A 12 -6.30 1.93 12.23
N LEU A 13 -6.02 2.19 10.94
CA LEU A 13 -6.84 3.10 10.14
C LEU A 13 -8.29 2.60 9.99
N PRO A 14 -9.28 3.46 9.72
CA PRO A 14 -10.61 2.98 9.37
C PRO A 14 -10.60 2.24 8.02
N THR A 15 -11.32 1.12 7.94
CA THR A 15 -11.50 0.40 6.68
C THR A 15 -12.51 1.14 5.80
N THR A 16 -12.09 1.55 4.60
CA THR A 16 -12.95 2.25 3.64
C THR A 16 -12.77 1.64 2.25
N ARG A 17 -13.54 2.11 1.25
CA ARG A 17 -13.38 1.68 -0.14
C ARG A 17 -11.96 1.92 -0.67
N LYS A 18 -11.30 3.01 -0.25
CA LYS A 18 -9.92 3.36 -0.66
C LYS A 18 -8.87 2.75 0.26
N LEU A 19 -9.20 2.51 1.54
CA LEU A 19 -8.34 1.87 2.55
C LEU A 19 -8.87 0.47 2.88
N SER A 20 -8.89 -0.41 1.88
CA SER A 20 -9.40 -1.78 2.05
C SER A 20 -8.48 -2.61 2.95
N LEU A 21 -9.05 -3.57 3.69
CA LEU A 21 -8.29 -4.44 4.60
C LEU A 21 -7.14 -5.17 3.88
N LYS A 22 -7.38 -5.68 2.68
CA LYS A 22 -6.35 -6.35 1.87
C LYS A 22 -5.14 -5.45 1.61
N ASN A 23 -5.38 -4.20 1.20
CA ASN A 23 -4.29 -3.27 0.93
C ASN A 23 -3.57 -2.86 2.22
N LYS A 24 -4.28 -2.73 3.34
CA LYS A 24 -3.67 -2.48 4.65
C LYS A 24 -2.70 -3.59 5.05
N ILE A 25 -3.05 -4.86 4.79
CA ILE A 25 -2.15 -5.99 5.08
C ILE A 25 -0.89 -5.91 4.21
N ILE A 26 -1.04 -5.72 2.90
CA ILE A 26 0.08 -5.66 1.94
C ILE A 26 1.02 -4.49 2.26
N PHE A 27 0.49 -3.27 2.25
CA PHE A 27 1.30 -2.07 2.48
C PHE A 27 1.77 -1.97 3.93
N GLY A 28 0.96 -2.41 4.89
CA GLY A 28 1.35 -2.43 6.30
C GLY A 28 2.48 -3.41 6.55
N THR A 29 2.54 -4.53 5.83
CA THR A 29 3.66 -5.47 5.97
C THR A 29 4.95 -4.84 5.43
N GLY A 30 4.90 -4.22 4.24
CA GLY A 30 6.04 -3.46 3.72
C GLY A 30 6.49 -2.36 4.68
N ASP A 31 5.53 -1.65 5.27
CA ASP A 31 5.75 -0.60 6.27
C ASP A 31 6.46 -1.13 7.54
N TYR A 32 6.02 -2.28 8.07
CA TYR A 32 6.63 -2.89 9.26
C TYR A 32 8.09 -3.28 9.01
N TRP A 33 8.37 -3.86 7.84
CA TRP A 33 9.72 -4.33 7.48
C TRP A 33 10.61 -3.22 6.90
N HIS A 34 10.12 -1.98 6.81
CA HIS A 34 10.79 -0.88 6.11
C HIS A 34 11.15 -1.22 4.65
N ALA A 35 10.33 -2.06 4.01
CA ALA A 35 10.52 -2.52 2.65
C ALA A 35 9.76 -1.62 1.66
N PRO A 36 10.44 -1.09 0.62
CA PRO A 36 9.76 -0.32 -0.42
C PRO A 36 8.70 -1.14 -1.15
N THR A 37 7.53 -0.58 -1.39
CA THR A 37 6.45 -1.24 -2.15
C THR A 37 6.30 -0.62 -3.54
N LEU A 38 6.50 -1.40 -4.59
CA LEU A 38 6.18 -1.00 -5.97
C LEU A 38 4.67 -1.22 -6.22
N THR A 39 3.95 -0.19 -6.67
CA THR A 39 2.49 -0.28 -6.83
C THR A 39 1.97 0.59 -7.98
N ALA A 40 0.98 0.08 -8.72
CA ALA A 40 0.15 0.87 -9.63
C ALA A 40 -1.09 1.48 -8.93
N ASN A 41 -1.42 1.00 -7.73
CA ASN A 41 -2.56 1.46 -6.95
C ASN A 41 -2.22 2.74 -6.19
N MET A 42 -2.10 3.85 -6.92
CA MET A 42 -1.85 5.16 -6.31
C MET A 42 -3.04 5.71 -5.53
N ALA A 43 -4.25 5.16 -5.72
CA ALA A 43 -5.42 5.55 -4.95
C ALA A 43 -5.27 5.23 -3.46
N PHE A 44 -4.70 4.07 -3.12
CA PHE A 44 -4.40 3.71 -1.73
C PHE A 44 -3.33 4.62 -1.14
N VAL A 45 -2.21 4.83 -1.85
CA VAL A 45 -1.10 5.69 -1.39
C VAL A 45 -1.59 7.11 -1.12
N ARG A 46 -2.41 7.68 -2.01
CA ARG A 46 -3.03 9.00 -1.80
C ARG A 46 -3.98 9.02 -0.61
N ALA A 47 -4.78 7.96 -0.41
CA ALA A 47 -5.67 7.87 0.75
C ALA A 47 -4.90 7.82 2.07
N ILE A 48 -3.75 7.14 2.12
CA ILE A 48 -2.85 7.15 3.28
C ILE A 48 -2.29 8.57 3.51
N SER A 49 -1.85 9.26 2.45
CA SER A 49 -1.37 10.64 2.56
C SER A 49 -2.42 11.59 3.16
N GLN A 50 -3.71 11.40 2.84
CA GLN A 50 -4.81 12.17 3.43
C GLN A 50 -5.00 11.92 4.93
N THR A 51 -4.46 10.84 5.48
CA THR A 51 -4.44 10.57 6.94
C THR A 51 -3.25 11.22 7.66
N GLY A 52 -2.41 11.98 6.94
CA GLY A 52 -1.20 12.60 7.49
C GLY A 52 0.02 11.67 7.57
N MET A 53 -0.08 10.46 7.02
CA MET A 53 1.02 9.47 6.99
C MET A 53 1.61 9.32 5.59
N SER A 54 2.83 8.77 5.51
CA SER A 54 3.48 8.40 4.26
C SER A 54 4.00 6.97 4.31
N LEU A 55 4.11 6.35 3.13
CA LEU A 55 4.66 5.01 2.93
C LEU A 55 5.83 5.10 1.97
N LEU A 56 6.82 4.22 2.14
CA LEU A 56 7.92 4.06 1.18
C LEU A 56 7.41 3.28 -0.04
N THR A 57 6.94 4.00 -1.06
CA THR A 57 6.37 3.39 -2.26
C THR A 57 6.98 3.93 -3.54
N PHE A 58 7.19 3.04 -4.51
CA PHE A 58 7.51 3.41 -5.89
C PHE A 58 6.26 3.29 -6.74
N GLU A 59 5.96 4.34 -7.52
CA GLU A 59 4.86 4.32 -8.47
C GLU A 59 5.25 3.46 -9.68
N HIS A 60 4.48 2.41 -9.92
CA HIS A 60 4.45 1.75 -11.21
C HIS A 60 3.42 2.48 -12.08
N ARG A 61 3.90 3.29 -13.02
CA ARG A 61 3.03 3.99 -13.97
C ARG A 61 2.27 2.94 -14.80
N PRO A 62 0.93 2.95 -14.82
CA PRO A 62 0.17 2.01 -15.61
C PRO A 62 0.59 2.05 -17.07
N CYS A 63 0.90 0.89 -17.63
CA CYS A 63 1.20 0.72 -19.04
C CYS A 63 0.14 -0.20 -19.66
N ALA A 64 -0.28 0.10 -20.89
CA ALA A 64 -1.09 -0.84 -21.64
C ALA A 64 -0.28 -2.11 -21.92
N LEU A 65 -0.91 -3.27 -21.80
CA LEU A 65 -0.30 -4.50 -22.26
C LEU A 65 -0.25 -4.43 -23.80
N VAL A 66 0.94 -4.20 -24.34
CA VAL A 66 1.18 -4.26 -25.79
C VAL A 66 1.78 -5.63 -26.06
N GLY A 67 1.10 -6.45 -26.87
CA GLY A 67 1.63 -7.72 -27.35
C GLY A 67 2.39 -7.53 -28.66
N ASP A 68 3.38 -8.38 -28.90
CA ASP A 68 3.98 -8.56 -30.24
C ASP A 68 3.10 -9.48 -31.10
#